data_AF-A0AAV5X9Y1-F1
#
_entry.id   AF-A0AAV5X9Y1-F1
#
_cell.length_a   1.000
_cell.length_b   1.000
_cell.length_c   1.000
_cell.angle_alpha   90.00
_cell.angle_beta   90.00
_cell.angle_gamma   90.00
#
_symmetry.space_group_name_H-M   'P 1'
#
loop_
_entity.id
_entity.type
_entity.pdbx_description
1 polymer ?
#
loop_
_entity_poly.entity_id
_entity_poly.type
_entity_poly.pdbx_seq_one_letter_code
_entity_poly.pdbx_strand_id
1 'polypeptide(L)'
;MFENKTRVLLILPQDILDQARVFAGEAITKLKGPVSLQMVLRAFIAEGLKRRGDRAVLANVEGQVAAVRRIRQRSGQGRAARGRRSQRSVSRTA
;
A
#
# COMPACT_ATOMS: atom_id res chain seq x y z
N MET A 1 -18.27 -8.32 -3.27
CA MET A 1 -17.04 -8.59 -2.50
C MET A 1 -16.83 -7.44 -1.53
N PHE A 2 -16.93 -7.69 -0.21
CA PHE A 2 -16.86 -6.75 0.93
C PHE A 2 -18.18 -6.41 1.66
N GLU A 3 -19.22 -7.24 1.62
CA GLU A 3 -20.48 -6.97 2.35
C GLU A 3 -20.41 -7.09 3.89
N ASN A 4 -19.42 -7.79 4.46
CA ASN A 4 -19.26 -7.95 5.93
C ASN A 4 -17.92 -7.40 6.47
N LYS A 5 -17.58 -6.15 6.15
CA LYS A 5 -16.40 -5.51 6.75
C LYS A 5 -16.80 -4.56 7.87
N THR A 6 -16.27 -4.79 9.07
CA THR A 6 -16.30 -3.82 10.17
C THR A 6 -15.77 -2.47 9.66
N ARG A 7 -16.62 -1.44 9.73
CA ARG A 7 -16.27 -0.07 9.36
C ARG A 7 -15.97 0.71 10.63
N VAL A 8 -14.88 1.46 10.63
CA VAL A 8 -14.46 2.31 11.75
C VAL A 8 -14.35 3.73 11.24
N LEU A 9 -14.98 4.68 11.94
CA LEU A 9 -14.74 6.10 11.75
C LEU A 9 -13.65 6.53 12.72
N LEU A 10 -12.57 7.10 12.19
CA LEU A 10 -11.48 7.64 12.98
C LEU A 10 -11.54 9.17 12.92
N ILE A 11 -11.66 9.80 14.09
CA ILE A 11 -11.58 11.25 14.25
C ILE A 11 -10.22 11.54 14.86
N LEU A 12 -9.41 12.33 14.17
CA LEU A 12 -8.06 12.70 14.58
C LEU A 12 -7.95 14.21 14.78
N PRO A 13 -7.17 14.65 15.77
CA PRO A 13 -6.66 16.02 15.81
C PRO A 13 -5.92 16.36 14.50
N GLN A 14 -6.03 17.63 14.06
CA GLN A 14 -5.45 18.09 12.81
C GLN A 14 -3.92 17.95 12.78
N ASP A 15 -3.25 18.17 13.91
CA ASP A 15 -1.80 18.05 14.04
C ASP A 15 -1.30 16.63 13.78
N ILE A 16 -2.06 15.61 14.18
CA ILE A 16 -1.74 14.20 13.86
C ILE A 16 -1.87 13.94 12.37
N LEU A 17 -2.90 14.52 11.73
CA LEU A 17 -3.10 14.40 10.29
C LEU A 17 -1.98 15.10 9.50
N ASP A 18 -1.58 16.29 9.93
CA ASP A 18 -0.50 17.06 9.31
C ASP A 18 0.84 16.34 9.47
N GLN A 19 1.11 15.77 10.65
CA GLN A 19 2.29 14.94 10.88
C GLN A 19 2.29 13.71 9.95
N ALA A 20 1.14 13.04 9.77
CA ALA A 20 1.03 11.91 8.86
C ALA A 20 1.29 12.30 7.39
N ARG A 21 0.90 13.50 6.97
CA ARG A 21 1.20 14.03 5.63
C ARG A 21 2.69 14.27 5.44
N VAL A 22 3.35 14.90 6.40
CA VAL A 22 4.81 15.12 6.36
C VAL A 22 5.53 13.78 6.30
N PHE A 23 5.16 12.84 7.17
CA PHE A 23 5.74 11.50 7.19
C PHE A 23 5.54 10.76 5.86
N ALA A 24 4.36 10.87 5.23
CA ALA A 24 4.12 10.29 3.92
C ALA A 24 5.09 10.83 2.86
N GLY A 25 5.30 12.15 2.84
CA GLY A 25 6.26 12.79 1.94
C GLY A 25 7.68 12.25 2.15
N GLU A 26 8.13 12.16 3.40
CA GLU A 26 9.45 11.60 3.72
C GLU A 26 9.57 10.12 3.34
N ALA A 27 8.53 9.32 3.61
CA ALA A 27 8.52 7.90 3.33
C ALA A 27 8.56 7.60 1.82
N ILE A 28 7.93 8.44 0.98
CA ILE A 28 8.05 8.33 -0.49
C ILE A 28 9.51 8.46 -0.91
N THR A 29 10.20 9.48 -0.39
CA THR A 29 11.61 9.74 -0.68
C THR A 29 12.51 8.61 -0.17
N LYS A 30 12.29 8.13 1.07
CA LYS A 30 13.09 7.07 1.70
C LYS A 30 12.89 5.71 1.03
N LEU A 31 11.64 5.32 0.75
CA LEU A 31 11.29 3.98 0.25
C LEU A 31 11.26 3.88 -1.28
N LYS A 32 11.45 5.00 -1.99
CA LYS A 32 11.42 5.08 -3.47
C LYS A 32 10.21 4.35 -4.06
N GLY A 33 9.04 4.62 -3.50
CA GLY A 33 7.80 3.93 -3.85
C GLY A 33 6.55 4.72 -3.47
N PRO A 34 5.39 4.36 -4.05
CA PRO A 34 4.14 5.03 -3.72
C PRO A 34 3.75 4.70 -2.29
N VAL A 35 3.68 5.73 -1.44
CA VAL A 35 3.16 5.67 -0.07
C VAL A 35 1.92 6.55 -0.02
N SER A 36 0.78 5.98 0.39
CA SER A 36 -0.45 6.76 0.57
C SER A 36 -0.61 7.21 2.02
N LEU A 37 -1.36 8.29 2.23
CA LEU A 37 -1.71 8.75 3.58
C LEU A 37 -2.42 7.65 4.39
N GLN A 38 -3.23 6.80 3.74
CA GLN A 38 -3.88 5.66 4.40
C GLN A 38 -2.88 4.64 4.96
N MET A 39 -1.77 4.38 4.24
CA MET A 39 -0.74 3.45 4.71
C MET A 39 -0.06 3.99 5.97
N VAL A 40 0.22 5.29 5.98
CA VAL A 40 0.84 5.99 7.11
C VAL A 40 -0.12 6.03 8.30
N LEU A 41 -1.38 6.42 8.10
CA LEU A 41 -2.39 6.44 9.16
C LEU A 41 -2.59 5.04 9.76
N ARG A 42 -2.59 3.99 8.94
CA ARG A 42 -2.65 2.61 9.41
C ARG A 42 -1.44 2.24 10.28
N ALA A 43 -0.24 2.67 9.89
CA ALA A 43 0.97 2.46 10.68
C ALA A 43 0.91 3.26 11.98
N PHE A 44 0.48 4.52 11.96
CA PHE A 44 0.29 5.33 13.15
C PHE A 44 -0.66 4.63 14.14
N ILE A 45 -1.80 4.12 13.68
CA ILE A 45 -2.75 3.38 14.53
C ILE A 45 -2.09 2.13 15.14
N ALA A 46 -1.37 1.36 14.33
CA ALA A 46 -0.68 0.15 14.79
C ALA A 46 0.40 0.45 15.86
N GLU A 47 1.10 1.58 15.73
CA GLU A 47 2.17 2.00 16.65
C GLU A 47 1.65 2.92 17.79
N GLY A 48 0.33 3.03 17.98
CA GLY A 48 -0.28 3.76 19.09
C GLY A 48 -0.29 5.29 18.96
N LEU A 49 -0.24 5.82 17.74
CA LEU A 49 -0.25 7.25 17.39
C LEU A 49 0.91 8.07 18.00
N LYS A 50 1.97 7.42 18.51
CA LYS A 50 3.04 8.09 19.27
C LYS A 50 4.15 8.65 18.37
N ARG A 51 4.53 9.90 18.61
CA ARG A 51 5.62 10.63 17.90
C ARG A 51 7.04 10.09 18.15
N ARG A 52 7.25 9.24 19.17
CA ARG A 52 8.55 8.55 19.39
C ARG A 52 8.74 7.31 18.49
N GLY A 53 7.73 6.99 17.67
CA GLY A 53 7.64 5.77 16.87
C GLY A 53 8.12 5.87 15.42
N ASP A 54 8.75 6.97 14.99
CA ASP A 54 9.05 7.22 13.56
C ASP A 54 9.77 6.04 12.87
N ARG A 55 10.68 5.35 13.58
CA ARG A 55 11.36 4.16 13.03
C ARG A 55 10.42 2.94 12.92
N ALA A 56 9.60 2.67 13.94
CA ALA A 56 8.64 1.57 13.92
C ALA A 56 7.53 1.82 12.87
N VAL A 57 7.05 3.05 12.78
CA VAL A 57 6.11 3.50 11.77
C VAL A 57 6.71 3.33 10.37
N LEU A 58 7.97 3.72 10.16
CA LEU A 58 8.62 3.56 8.87
C LEU A 58 8.73 2.09 8.46
N ALA A 59 9.14 1.21 9.40
CA ALA A 59 9.22 -0.23 9.16
C ALA A 59 7.85 -0.84 8.81
N ASN A 60 6.78 -0.39 9.48
CA ASN A 60 5.42 -0.81 9.18
C ASN A 60 4.99 -0.36 7.78
N VAL A 61 5.25 0.91 7.42
CA VAL A 61 4.96 1.45 6.09
C VAL A 61 5.74 0.71 5.01
N GLU A 62 7.01 0.40 5.24
CA GLU A 62 7.84 -0.40 4.33
C GLU A 62 7.24 -1.79 4.10
N GLY A 63 6.79 -2.47 5.17
CA GLY A 63 6.09 -3.74 5.08
C GLY A 63 4.83 -3.67 4.21
N GLN A 64 4.05 -2.59 4.36
CA GLN A 64 2.87 -2.34 3.51
C GLN A 64 3.26 -2.08 2.04
N VAL A 65 4.30 -1.28 1.77
CA VAL A 65 4.82 -1.05 0.40
C VAL A 65 5.24 -2.37 -0.23
N ALA A 66 5.99 -3.21 0.50
CA ALA A 66 6.41 -4.52 0.02
C ALA A 66 5.23 -5.45 -0.28
N ALA A 67 4.18 -5.42 0.55
CA ALA A 67 2.95 -6.17 0.30
C ALA A 67 2.24 -5.70 -0.98
N VAL A 68 2.08 -4.38 -1.17
CA VAL A 68 1.48 -3.80 -2.39
C VAL A 68 2.30 -4.15 -3.63
N ARG A 69 3.64 -4.07 -3.56
CA ARG A 69 4.53 -4.48 -4.66
C ARG A 69 4.32 -5.95 -5.02
N ARG A 70 4.27 -6.85 -4.03
CA ARG A 70 4.00 -8.28 -4.25
C ARG A 70 2.63 -8.52 -4.89
N ILE A 71 1.59 -7.83 -4.44
CA ILE A 71 0.24 -7.92 -5.05
C ILE A 71 0.30 -7.49 -6.52
N ARG A 72 0.94 -6.35 -6.82
CA ARG A 72 1.08 -5.85 -8.20
C ARG A 72 1.86 -6.80 -9.09
N GLN A 73 2.95 -7.38 -8.60
CA GLN A 73 3.75 -8.35 -9.35
C GLN A 73 2.95 -9.60 -9.71
N ARG A 74 2.19 -10.17 -8.76
CA ARG A 74 1.32 -11.33 -9.00
C ARG A 74 0.20 -11.02 -9.99
N SER A 75 -0.42 -9.85 -9.86
CA SER A 75 -1.47 -9.39 -10.78
C SER A 75 -0.92 -9.08 -12.19
N GLY A 76 0.32 -8.59 -12.28
CA GLY A 76 1.02 -8.34 -13.54
C GLY A 76 1.42 -9.63 -14.27
N GLN A 77 1.90 -10.64 -13.53
CA GLN A 77 2.17 -11.98 -14.08
C GLN A 77 0.90 -12.66 -14.62
N GLY A 78 -0.24 -12.49 -13.94
CA GLY A 78 -1.53 -12.98 -14.44
C GLY A 78 -1.95 -12.35 -15.76
N ARG A 79 -1.67 -11.05 -15.98
CA ARG A 79 -1.93 -10.36 -17.25
C ARG A 79 -0.96 -10.78 -18.37
N ALA A 80 0.33 -10.95 -18.06
CA ALA A 80 1.33 -11.42 -19.03
C ALA A 80 1.07 -12.87 -19.49
N ALA A 81 0.65 -13.75 -18.58
CA ALA A 81 0.25 -15.13 -18.91
C ALA A 81 -1.02 -15.17 -19.77
N ARG A 82 -2.00 -14.28 -19.52
CA ARG A 82 -3.23 -14.17 -20.33
C ARG A 82 -2.94 -13.64 -21.73
N GLY A 83 -2.03 -12.66 -21.87
CA GLY A 83 -1.58 -12.14 -23.17
C GLY A 83 -0.85 -13.20 -24.02
N ARG A 84 0.04 -13.99 -23.41
CA ARG A 84 0.73 -15.11 -24.09
C ARG A 84 -0.21 -16.23 -24.52
N ARG A 85 -1.24 -16.56 -23.71
CA ARG A 85 -2.23 -17.59 -24.07
C ARG A 85 -3.12 -17.14 -25.23
N SER A 86 -3.46 -15.85 -25.29
CA SER A 86 -4.23 -15.25 -26.40
C SER A 86 -3.45 -15.21 -27.71
N GLN A 87 -2.13 -14.99 -27.68
CA GLN A 87 -1.30 -15.01 -28.89
C GLN A 87 -1.13 -16.44 -29.42
N ARG A 88 -0.95 -17.43 -28.54
CA ARG A 88 -0.74 -18.83 -28.94
C ARG A 88 -2.00 -19.52 -29.49
N SER A 89 -3.20 -19.04 -29.14
CA SER A 89 -4.45 -19.52 -29.74
C SER A 89 -4.69 -18.96 -31.14
N VAL A 90 -4.25 -17.73 -31.42
CA VAL A 90 -4.42 -17.10 -32.75
C VAL A 90 -3.47 -17.73 -33.78
N SER A 91 -2.26 -18.14 -33.37
CA SER A 91 -1.28 -18.80 -34.25
C SER A 91 -1.60 -20.27 -34.58
N ARG A 92 -2.68 -20.84 -34.05
CA ARG A 92 -3.09 -22.24 -34.28
C ARG A 92 -4.32 -22.37 -35.19
N THR A 93 -4.85 -21.24 -35.64
CA THR A 93 -6.01 -21.11 -36.54
C THR A 93 -5.67 -20.40 -37.86
N ALA A 94 -4.38 -20.26 -38.17
CA ALA A 94 -3.89 -19.76 -39.46
C ALA A 94 -3.22 -20.90 -40.24
#